data_AF-A0AAD0XEQ9-F1
#
_entry.id   AF-A0AAD0XEQ9-F1
#
_cell.length_a   1.000
_cell.length_b   1.000
_cell.length_c   1.000
_cell.angle_alpha   90.00
_cell.angle_beta   90.00
_cell.angle_gamma   90.00
#
_symmetry.space_group_name_H-M   'P 1'
#
loop_
_entity.id
_entity.type
_entity.pdbx_description
1 polymer ?
#
loop_
_entity_poly.entity_id
_entity_poly.type
_entity_poly.pdbx_seq_one_letter_code
_entity_poly.pdbx_strand_id
1 'polypeptide(L)'
;MSQYLKFFLMIATSTLVMFVLMYLNTYQLSHVFFSETRTYMALYMGATMAVIMLLFMLNMYKDKKKNITVLIASVTVFAGSLFLVRSQATVDDSSWMSAMIPHHSIAILTSERAKIKDKRVQELATNIIEAQRREIKEMQWLLKDIEKNGLAETQEQAQSRTVPDFNAK
;
A
#
# COMPACT_ATOMS: atom_id res chain seq x y z
N MET A 1 24.61 18.71 -15.44
CA MET A 1 23.91 17.45 -15.07
C MET A 1 23.75 16.58 -16.30
N SER A 2 24.21 15.32 -16.27
CA SER A 2 24.09 14.41 -17.42
C SER A 2 22.62 14.04 -17.69
N GLN A 3 22.25 13.75 -18.93
CA GLN A 3 20.86 13.39 -19.28
C GLN A 3 20.36 12.16 -18.52
N TYR A 4 21.24 11.18 -18.28
CA TYR A 4 20.95 10.02 -17.44
C TYR A 4 20.71 10.40 -15.98
N LEU A 5 21.51 11.30 -15.41
CA LEU A 5 21.27 11.76 -14.03
C LEU A 5 19.92 12.47 -13.91
N LYS A 6 19.56 13.33 -14.88
CA LYS A 6 18.22 13.94 -14.93
C LYS A 6 17.13 12.87 -14.96
N PHE A 7 17.28 11.87 -15.83
CA PHE A 7 16.36 10.75 -15.97
C PHE A 7 16.13 10.04 -14.64
N PHE A 8 17.20 9.60 -13.97
CA PHE A 8 17.09 8.90 -12.69
C PHE A 8 16.45 9.76 -11.61
N LEU A 9 16.82 11.04 -11.52
CA LEU A 9 16.21 11.97 -10.56
C LEU A 9 14.72 12.17 -10.83
N MET A 10 14.31 12.28 -12.10
CA MET A 10 12.88 12.38 -12.45
C MET A 10 12.12 11.11 -12.04
N ILE A 11 12.65 9.93 -12.34
CA ILE A 11 12.01 8.66 -11.97
C ILE A 11 11.92 8.51 -10.45
N ALA A 12 13.02 8.73 -9.73
CA ALA A 12 13.06 8.59 -8.28
C ALA A 12 12.13 9.58 -7.59
N THR A 13 12.18 10.86 -7.97
CA THR A 13 11.31 11.91 -7.41
C THR A 13 9.84 11.60 -7.69
N SER A 14 9.50 11.23 -8.93
CA SER A 14 8.12 10.91 -9.29
C SER A 14 7.61 9.69 -8.53
N THR A 15 8.44 8.65 -8.38
CA THR A 15 8.08 7.44 -7.62
C THR A 15 7.82 7.77 -6.15
N LEU A 16 8.68 8.59 -5.54
CA LEU A 16 8.51 9.03 -4.15
C LEU A 16 7.26 9.88 -3.97
N VAL A 17 7.02 10.84 -4.86
CA VAL A 17 5.81 11.67 -4.86
C VAL A 17 4.57 10.78 -5.00
N MET A 18 4.54 9.88 -5.98
CA MET A 18 3.40 8.98 -6.19
C MET A 18 3.16 8.08 -4.98
N PHE A 19 4.20 7.57 -4.33
CA PHE A 19 4.08 6.81 -3.08
C PHE A 19 3.36 7.62 -1.99
N VAL A 20 3.70 8.90 -1.81
CA VAL A 20 3.02 9.78 -0.85
C VAL A 20 1.57 10.04 -1.28
N LEU A 21 1.34 10.31 -2.57
CA LEU A 21 0.01 10.60 -3.11
C LEU A 21 -0.98 9.43 -2.92
N MET A 22 -0.49 8.19 -2.89
CA MET A 22 -1.32 7.01 -2.61
C MET A 22 -2.00 7.06 -1.23
N TYR A 23 -1.55 7.89 -0.28
CA TYR A 23 -2.18 8.05 1.04
C TYR A 23 -3.34 9.06 1.05
N LEU A 24 -3.47 9.92 0.03
CA LEU A 24 -4.46 11.00 0.01
C LEU A 24 -5.92 10.54 -0.07
N ASN A 25 -6.15 9.29 -0.46
CA ASN A 25 -7.49 8.70 -0.52
C ASN A 25 -7.90 8.00 0.79
N THR A 26 -7.10 8.08 1.85
CA THR A 26 -7.44 7.56 3.18
C THR A 26 -8.54 8.44 3.79
N TYR A 27 -9.65 7.85 4.25
CA TYR A 27 -10.82 8.59 4.77
C TYR A 27 -10.50 9.47 6.00
N GLN A 28 -9.66 8.97 6.91
CA GLN A 28 -9.23 9.71 8.11
C GLN A 28 -7.71 9.73 8.22
N LEU A 29 -7.16 10.83 8.74
CA LEU A 29 -5.72 10.96 8.96
C LEU A 29 -5.18 9.94 9.97
N SER A 30 -5.98 9.57 10.98
CA SER A 30 -5.64 8.52 11.95
C SER A 30 -5.55 7.12 11.34
N HIS A 31 -5.96 6.93 10.09
CA HIS A 31 -5.85 5.66 9.37
C HIS A 31 -4.63 5.62 8.44
N VAL A 32 -3.78 6.64 8.45
CA VAL A 32 -2.56 6.68 7.64
C VAL A 32 -1.45 5.92 8.37
N PHE A 33 -1.13 4.74 7.87
CA PHE A 33 -0.06 3.87 8.36
C PHE A 33 0.88 3.52 7.21
N PHE A 34 2.17 3.33 7.51
CA PHE A 34 3.13 2.88 6.50
C PHE A 34 2.74 1.50 5.95
N SER A 35 2.96 1.28 4.65
CA SER A 35 2.65 0.01 4.00
C SER A 35 3.81 -0.45 3.12
N GLU A 36 4.36 -1.62 3.45
CA GLU A 36 5.35 -2.32 2.64
C GLU A 36 4.78 -2.67 1.26
N THR A 37 3.55 -3.17 1.21
CA THR A 37 2.88 -3.50 -0.05
C THR A 37 2.76 -2.27 -0.97
N ARG A 38 2.42 -1.09 -0.45
CA ARG A 38 2.43 0.15 -1.25
C ARG A 38 3.83 0.55 -1.71
N THR A 39 4.85 0.28 -0.90
CA THR A 39 6.24 0.55 -1.26
C THR A 39 6.66 -0.31 -2.45
N TYR A 40 6.41 -1.62 -2.41
CA TYR A 40 6.70 -2.49 -3.56
C TYR A 40 5.87 -2.13 -4.80
N MET A 41 4.61 -1.70 -4.61
CA MET A 41 3.80 -1.17 -5.71
C MET A 41 4.44 0.05 -6.37
N ALA A 42 4.86 1.03 -5.58
CA ALA A 42 5.55 2.20 -6.08
C ALA A 42 6.84 1.83 -6.85
N LEU A 43 7.62 0.86 -6.35
CA LEU A 43 8.84 0.40 -7.01
C LEU A 43 8.60 -0.23 -8.37
N TYR A 44 7.65 -1.17 -8.51
CA TYR A 44 7.38 -1.76 -9.83
C TYR A 44 6.78 -0.72 -10.78
N MET A 45 5.93 0.20 -10.30
CA MET A 45 5.37 1.28 -11.12
C MET A 45 6.47 2.24 -11.62
N GLY A 46 7.40 2.63 -10.74
CA GLY A 46 8.55 3.44 -11.09
C GLY A 46 9.48 2.76 -12.10
N ALA A 47 9.70 1.45 -11.94
CA ALA A 47 10.46 0.65 -12.89
C ALA A 47 9.78 0.57 -14.26
N THR A 48 8.46 0.35 -14.31
CA THR A 48 7.69 0.40 -15.56
C THR A 48 7.78 1.77 -16.23
N MET A 49 7.66 2.85 -15.46
CA MET A 49 7.81 4.21 -15.95
C MET A 49 9.19 4.46 -16.55
N ALA A 50 10.26 3.96 -15.91
CA ALA A 50 11.61 4.07 -16.43
C ALA A 50 11.77 3.38 -17.80
N VAL A 51 11.22 2.16 -17.95
CA VAL A 51 11.23 1.45 -19.25
C VAL A 51 10.49 2.26 -20.32
N ILE A 52 9.25 2.68 -20.03
CA ILE A 52 8.43 3.44 -20.98
C ILE A 52 9.15 4.72 -21.40
N MET A 53 9.57 5.55 -20.44
CA MET A 53 10.20 6.83 -20.73
C MET A 53 11.48 6.66 -21.55
N LEU A 54 12.32 5.68 -21.21
CA LEU A 54 13.55 5.43 -21.96
C LEU A 54 13.25 5.05 -23.42
N LEU A 55 12.27 4.19 -23.67
CA LEU A 55 11.89 3.74 -25.02
C LEU A 55 11.33 4.87 -25.89
N PHE A 56 10.52 5.77 -25.32
CA PHE A 56 9.98 6.91 -26.06
C PHE A 56 11.02 8.02 -26.30
N MET A 57 12.04 8.11 -25.45
CA MET A 57 13.04 9.18 -25.49
C MET A 57 14.42 8.68 -25.95
N LEU A 58 14.51 7.56 -26.65
CA LEU A 58 15.78 6.96 -27.10
C LEU A 58 16.69 7.95 -27.86
N ASN A 59 16.10 8.89 -28.60
CA ASN A 59 16.85 9.92 -29.31
C ASN A 59 17.69 10.82 -28.39
N MET A 60 17.33 10.96 -27.11
CA MET A 60 18.05 11.76 -26.12
C MET A 60 19.16 10.96 -25.40
N TYR A 61 19.06 9.62 -25.39
CA TYR A 61 19.96 8.72 -24.65
C TYR A 61 20.81 7.90 -25.62
N LYS A 62 21.96 8.45 -26.03
CA LYS A 62 22.79 7.88 -27.11
C LYS A 62 23.67 6.69 -26.71
N ASP A 63 23.93 6.49 -25.43
CA ASP A 63 24.81 5.43 -24.94
C ASP A 63 24.05 4.10 -24.83
N LYS A 64 24.25 3.22 -25.81
CA LYS A 64 23.57 1.92 -25.88
C LYS A 64 23.83 1.06 -24.64
N LYS A 65 25.04 1.09 -24.08
CA LYS A 65 25.37 0.28 -22.89
C LYS A 65 24.54 0.74 -21.70
N LYS A 66 24.51 2.06 -21.45
CA LYS A 66 23.70 2.63 -20.36
C LYS A 66 22.21 2.34 -20.53
N ASN A 67 21.68 2.45 -21.76
CA ASN A 67 20.28 2.15 -22.02
C ASN A 67 19.94 0.69 -21.68
N ILE A 68 20.77 -0.25 -22.13
CA ILE A 68 20.60 -1.68 -21.82
C ILE A 68 20.69 -1.91 -20.32
N THR A 69 21.64 -1.28 -19.63
CA THR A 69 21.75 -1.35 -18.16
C THR A 69 20.48 -0.86 -17.47
N VAL A 70 19.90 0.27 -17.90
CA VAL A 70 18.64 0.80 -17.33
C VAL A 70 17.49 -0.17 -17.56
N LEU A 71 17.37 -0.73 -18.78
CA LEU A 71 16.30 -1.69 -19.09
C LEU A 71 16.41 -2.96 -18.23
N ILE A 72 17.59 -3.57 -18.15
CA ILE A 72 17.81 -4.78 -17.34
C ILE A 72 17.52 -4.49 -15.87
N ALA A 73 18.08 -3.40 -15.32
CA ALA A 73 17.83 -3.03 -13.93
C ALA A 73 16.35 -2.79 -13.64
N SER A 74 15.64 -2.11 -14.55
CA SER A 74 14.20 -1.85 -14.39
C SER A 74 13.38 -3.14 -14.44
N VAL A 75 13.69 -4.06 -15.35
CA VAL A 75 13.02 -5.38 -15.43
C VAL A 75 13.28 -6.20 -14.16
N THR A 76 14.50 -6.18 -13.63
CA THR A 76 14.84 -6.86 -12.37
C THR A 76 14.07 -6.27 -11.19
N VAL A 77 14.05 -4.93 -11.04
CA VAL A 77 13.29 -4.26 -9.97
C VAL A 77 11.79 -4.54 -10.10
N PHE A 78 11.25 -4.50 -11.31
CA PHE A 78 9.85 -4.83 -11.58
C PHE A 78 9.53 -6.25 -11.14
N ALA A 79 10.30 -7.25 -11.60
CA ALA A 79 10.04 -8.66 -11.30
C ALA A 79 10.17 -8.95 -9.80
N GLY A 80 11.21 -8.42 -9.13
CA GLY A 80 11.41 -8.58 -7.70
C GLY A 80 10.30 -7.93 -6.87
N SER A 81 9.92 -6.69 -7.20
CA SER A 81 8.86 -5.97 -6.49
C SER A 81 7.49 -6.62 -6.72
N LEU A 82 7.19 -7.07 -7.95
CA LEU A 82 5.97 -7.80 -8.26
C LEU A 82 5.91 -9.13 -7.49
N PHE A 83 7.02 -9.86 -7.41
CA PHE A 83 7.11 -11.08 -6.61
C PHE A 83 6.81 -10.80 -5.13
N LEU A 84 7.38 -9.76 -4.54
CA LEU A 84 7.15 -9.40 -3.13
C LEU A 84 5.68 -9.02 -2.88
N VAL A 85 5.08 -8.18 -3.75
CA VAL A 85 3.64 -7.87 -3.67
C VAL A 85 2.78 -9.12 -3.80
N ARG A 86 3.12 -10.04 -4.70
CA ARG A 86 2.29 -11.23 -4.97
C ARG A 86 2.44 -12.33 -3.93
N SER A 87 3.63 -12.50 -3.37
CA SER A 87 3.93 -13.54 -2.38
C SER A 87 3.62 -13.12 -0.96
N GLN A 88 3.64 -11.80 -0.66
CA GLN A 88 3.51 -11.26 0.69
C GLN A 88 4.58 -11.80 1.67
N ALA A 89 5.70 -12.33 1.16
CA ALA A 89 6.69 -13.07 1.94
C ALA A 89 7.38 -12.27 3.07
N THR A 90 7.36 -10.94 3.01
CA THR A 90 7.95 -10.05 4.03
C THR A 90 6.92 -9.38 4.92
N VAL A 91 5.62 -9.63 4.71
CA VAL A 91 4.55 -8.95 5.44
C VAL A 91 4.19 -9.77 6.68
N ASP A 92 4.54 -9.24 7.85
CA ASP A 92 4.15 -9.80 9.15
C ASP A 92 2.79 -9.26 9.64
N ASP A 93 2.36 -9.68 10.85
CA ASP A 93 1.07 -9.28 11.44
C ASP A 93 0.91 -7.76 11.54
N SER A 94 1.96 -7.05 11.96
CA SER A 94 1.91 -5.60 12.16
C SER A 94 1.92 -4.85 10.82
N SER A 95 2.74 -5.30 9.87
CA SER A 95 2.77 -4.76 8.51
C SER A 95 1.48 -5.04 7.76
N TRP A 96 0.85 -6.21 7.98
CA TRP A 96 -0.45 -6.55 7.43
C TRP A 96 -1.53 -5.59 7.94
N MET A 97 -1.66 -5.42 9.26
CA MET A 97 -2.64 -4.51 9.85
C MET A 97 -2.41 -3.05 9.44
N SER A 98 -1.15 -2.61 9.43
CA SER A 98 -0.75 -1.26 8.99
C SER A 98 -1.10 -1.00 7.52
N ALA A 99 -1.02 -2.01 6.65
CA ALA A 99 -1.48 -1.89 5.27
C ALA A 99 -3.01 -1.95 5.14
N MET A 100 -3.66 -2.70 6.02
CA MET A 100 -5.09 -3.02 5.93
C MET A 100 -5.99 -1.91 6.50
N ILE A 101 -5.55 -1.18 7.53
CA ILE A 101 -6.25 -0.01 8.07
C ILE A 101 -6.54 1.05 6.98
N PRO A 102 -5.55 1.57 6.21
CA PRO A 102 -5.82 2.52 5.15
C PRO A 102 -6.63 1.91 4.00
N HIS A 103 -6.48 0.60 3.71
CA HIS A 103 -7.32 -0.09 2.71
C HIS A 103 -8.80 -0.05 3.11
N HIS A 104 -9.11 -0.43 4.35
CA HIS A 104 -10.45 -0.37 4.92
C HIS A 104 -10.98 1.06 4.95
N SER A 105 -10.09 2.01 5.27
CA SER A 105 -10.42 3.43 5.26
C SER A 105 -10.84 3.93 3.86
N ILE A 106 -10.20 3.45 2.78
CA ILE A 106 -10.62 3.80 1.41
C ILE A 106 -12.00 3.22 1.10
N ALA A 107 -12.30 1.99 1.53
CA ALA A 107 -13.61 1.38 1.34
C ALA A 107 -14.74 2.16 2.04
N ILE A 108 -14.46 2.71 3.23
CA ILE A 108 -15.39 3.63 3.92
C ILE A 108 -15.58 4.92 3.11
N LEU A 109 -14.49 5.55 2.64
CA LEU A 109 -14.56 6.78 1.84
C LEU A 109 -15.46 6.60 0.61
N THR A 110 -15.23 5.53 -0.16
CA THR A 110 -15.94 5.29 -1.41
C THR A 110 -17.39 4.89 -1.17
N SER A 111 -17.67 4.11 -0.13
CA SER A 111 -19.03 3.69 0.23
C SER A 111 -19.86 4.85 0.77
N GLU A 112 -19.29 5.71 1.63
CA GLU A 112 -20.03 6.85 2.20
C GLU A 112 -20.33 7.96 1.18
N ARG A 113 -19.43 8.18 0.21
CA ARG A 113 -19.56 9.31 -0.73
C ARG A 113 -20.20 8.93 -2.07
N ALA A 114 -20.39 7.65 -2.35
CA ALA A 114 -21.02 7.20 -3.58
C ALA A 114 -22.51 7.56 -3.63
N LYS A 115 -22.99 8.01 -4.79
CA LYS A 115 -24.41 8.32 -5.02
C LYS A 115 -25.22 7.06 -5.37
N ILE A 116 -25.29 6.13 -4.43
CA ILE A 116 -25.96 4.82 -4.61
C ILE A 116 -27.48 4.98 -4.44
N LYS A 117 -28.26 4.48 -5.41
CA LYS A 117 -29.73 4.57 -5.42
C LYS A 117 -30.46 3.24 -5.22
N ASP A 118 -29.91 2.14 -5.74
CA ASP A 118 -30.50 0.80 -5.56
C ASP A 118 -30.44 0.42 -4.07
N LYS A 119 -31.59 0.05 -3.49
CA LYS A 119 -31.71 -0.25 -2.06
C LYS A 119 -30.84 -1.40 -1.60
N ARG A 120 -30.64 -2.41 -2.43
CA ARG A 120 -29.79 -3.58 -2.12
C ARG A 120 -28.33 -3.16 -2.06
N VAL A 121 -27.93 -2.23 -2.94
CA VAL A 121 -26.55 -1.71 -2.97
C VAL A 121 -26.32 -0.72 -1.83
N GLN A 122 -27.33 0.04 -1.41
CA GLN A 122 -27.26 0.88 -0.20
C GLN A 122 -27.03 0.03 1.05
N GLU A 123 -27.82 -1.04 1.21
CA GLU A 123 -27.66 -1.98 2.33
C GLU A 123 -26.27 -2.61 2.34
N LEU A 124 -25.77 -3.05 1.18
CA LEU A 124 -24.40 -3.56 1.04
C LEU A 124 -23.36 -2.52 1.47
N ALA A 125 -23.49 -1.26 1.03
CA ALA A 125 -22.56 -0.19 1.38
C ALA A 125 -22.57 0.11 2.89
N THR A 126 -23.75 0.15 3.52
CA THR A 126 -23.87 0.31 4.98
C THR A 126 -23.18 -0.83 5.73
N ASN A 127 -23.41 -2.08 5.33
CA ASN A 127 -22.79 -3.24 5.95
C ASN A 127 -21.25 -3.21 5.81
N ILE A 128 -20.74 -2.81 4.65
CA ILE A 128 -19.30 -2.61 4.43
C ILE A 128 -18.76 -1.54 5.39
N ILE A 129 -19.41 -0.38 5.48
CA ILE A 129 -18.94 0.72 6.35
C ILE A 129 -18.87 0.27 7.81
N GLU A 130 -19.91 -0.39 8.30
CA GLU A 130 -19.99 -0.86 9.69
C GLU A 130 -18.91 -1.90 10.01
N ALA A 131 -18.75 -2.91 9.15
CA ALA A 131 -17.72 -3.92 9.31
C ALA A 131 -16.31 -3.32 9.29
N GLN A 132 -16.02 -2.47 8.30
CA GLN A 132 -14.69 -1.91 8.11
C GLN A 132 -14.30 -0.94 9.23
N ARG A 133 -15.26 -0.18 9.79
CA ARG A 133 -15.00 0.67 10.97
C ARG A 133 -14.65 -0.15 12.21
N ARG A 134 -15.31 -1.29 12.41
CA ARG A 134 -15.01 -2.20 13.52
C ARG A 134 -13.63 -2.83 13.36
N GLU A 135 -13.35 -3.37 12.19
CA GLU A 135 -12.07 -4.02 11.86
C GLU A 135 -10.89 -3.04 12.00
N ILE A 136 -11.06 -1.76 11.65
CA ILE A 136 -10.05 -0.72 11.91
C ILE A 136 -9.77 -0.57 13.41
N LYS A 137 -10.81 -0.52 14.26
CA LYS A 137 -10.61 -0.39 15.72
C LYS A 137 -9.89 -1.62 16.29
N GLU A 138 -10.27 -2.81 15.83
CA GLU A 138 -9.65 -4.07 16.21
C GLU A 138 -8.18 -4.12 15.81
N MET A 139 -7.85 -3.81 14.55
CA MET A 139 -6.46 -3.76 14.08
C MET A 139 -5.64 -2.71 14.84
N GLN A 140 -6.19 -1.53 15.11
CA GLN A 140 -5.51 -0.50 15.90
C GLN A 140 -5.28 -0.94 17.35
N TRP A 141 -6.18 -1.72 17.93
CA TRP A 141 -6.01 -2.28 19.25
C TRP A 141 -4.94 -3.36 19.27
N LEU A 142 -4.98 -4.30 18.32
CA LEU A 142 -4.00 -5.37 18.16
C LEU A 142 -2.59 -4.83 17.92
N LEU A 143 -2.43 -3.80 17.07
CA LEU A 143 -1.14 -3.14 16.87
C LEU A 143 -0.55 -2.61 18.19
N LYS A 144 -1.36 -1.92 18.99
CA LYS A 144 -0.93 -1.39 20.29
C LYS A 144 -0.62 -2.49 21.29
N ASP A 145 -1.41 -3.57 21.28
CA ASP A 145 -1.19 -4.71 22.15
C ASP A 145 0.11 -5.44 21.81
N ILE A 146 0.36 -5.72 20.52
CA ILE A 146 1.61 -6.34 20.04
C ILE A 146 2.82 -5.44 20.33
N GLU A 147 2.71 -4.13 20.09
CA GLU A 147 3.78 -3.17 20.40
C GLU A 147 4.16 -3.20 21.88
N LYS A 148 3.18 -3.34 22.77
CA LYS A 148 3.38 -3.30 24.22
C LYS A 148 3.78 -4.67 24.81
N ASN A 149 3.15 -5.73 24.34
CA ASN A 149 3.15 -7.04 25.00
C ASN A 149 3.78 -8.16 24.13
N GLY A 150 4.17 -7.88 22.89
CA GLY A 150 4.68 -8.86 21.94
C GLY A 150 3.58 -9.74 21.32
N LEU A 151 3.98 -10.70 20.49
CA LEU A 151 3.06 -11.61 19.80
C LEU A 151 2.32 -12.53 20.78
N ALA A 152 1.08 -12.87 20.45
CA ALA A 152 0.31 -13.92 21.14
C ALA A 152 0.49 -15.23 20.38
N GLU A 153 1.59 -15.94 20.65
CA GLU A 153 1.95 -17.16 19.91
C GLU A 153 1.16 -18.39 20.39
N THR A 154 0.63 -18.36 21.62
CA THR A 154 -0.20 -19.44 22.16
C THR A 154 -1.66 -19.01 22.33
N GLN A 155 -2.57 -19.99 22.28
CA GLN A 155 -3.99 -19.75 22.50
C GLN A 155 -4.28 -19.17 23.89
N GLU A 156 -3.51 -19.56 24.91
CA GLU A 156 -3.62 -19.04 26.27
C GLU A 156 -3.23 -17.55 26.33
N GLN A 157 -2.15 -17.15 25.63
CA GLN A 157 -1.76 -15.75 25.49
C GLN A 157 -2.83 -14.93 24.75
N ALA A 158 -3.43 -15.47 23.71
CA ALA A 158 -4.51 -14.81 22.97
C ALA A 158 -5.77 -14.65 23.83
N GLN A 159 -6.15 -15.67 24.60
CA GLN A 159 -7.31 -15.61 25.50
C GLN A 159 -7.13 -14.61 26.65
N SER A 160 -5.92 -14.52 27.22
CA SER A 160 -5.62 -13.56 28.29
C SER A 160 -5.57 -12.09 27.82
N ARG A 161 -5.44 -11.87 26.50
CA ARG A 161 -5.44 -10.55 25.85
C ARG A 161 -6.65 -10.41 24.93
N THR A 162 -7.84 -10.50 25.51
CA THR A 162 -9.08 -10.49 24.75
C THR A 162 -9.29 -9.17 24.02
N VAL A 163 -9.54 -9.24 22.72
CA VAL A 163 -9.94 -8.10 21.90
C VAL A 163 -11.27 -7.54 22.42
N PRO A 164 -11.38 -6.22 22.68
CA PRO A 164 -12.65 -5.61 23.08
C PRO A 164 -13.76 -5.83 22.05
N ASP A 165 -15.01 -5.95 22.51
CA ASP A 165 -16.15 -5.97 21.59
C ASP A 165 -16.39 -4.58 21.00
N PHE A 166 -15.92 -4.37 19.79
CA PHE A 166 -16.09 -3.13 19.04
C PHE A 166 -17.45 -3.02 18.34
N ASN A 167 -18.37 -3.99 18.51
CA ASN A 167 -19.77 -3.89 18.08
C ASN A 167 -20.65 -3.16 19.11
N ALA A 168 -20.23 -3.09 20.37
CA ALA A 168 -20.97 -2.40 21.41
C ALA A 168 -20.99 -0.88 21.12
N LYS A 169 -22.20 -0.31 21.02
CA LYS A 169 -22.45 1.13 20.85
C LYS A 169 -22.11 1.90 22.12
#